data_AF-A0A6C0DPV4-F1
#
_entry.id   AF-A0A6C0DPV4-F1
#
_cell.length_a   1.000
_cell.length_b   1.000
_cell.length_c   1.000
_cell.angle_alpha   90.00
_cell.angle_beta   90.00
_cell.angle_gamma   90.00
#
_symmetry.space_group_name_H-M   'P 1'
#
loop_
_entity.id
_entity.type
_entity.pdbx_description
1 polymer ?
#
loop_
_entity_poly.entity_id
_entity_poly.type
_entity_poly.pdbx_seq_one_letter_code
_entity_poly.pdbx_strand_id
1 'polypeptide(L)'
;MSKPESFTEINDVRLAVDFKSVTFSKFKKTDVRSQLIQSMKNGKLEPACYWCAELVCAGHFMEIWEIILHYAGKHIHLGNPKIVSYLEMRFTIFKNIVTQGQFLNELQLRNNATIRKLFAEIVTVLTLSNRKHSFEPLKINREEEFDMTQMPERLKAPSVEYAMPIIKKEDPRELFIAVNEFCYHLSPETTTTIGACYWIEWMIDFEAICKKKKTPCVCDRRVDVPVEKKLQGDVIWILWDALFYYCEQKNNPFIDKLMRGLRAIFCIKYTTASCKKRRFLLYFAVALLKEPVPTNIDLISVPNKQVLENILSKIDHVYKQIKKNEETPRTEYLFSGLERENNFDKSMRRLDALNAADNLFSKTNS
;
A
#
# COMPACT_ATOMS: atom_id res chain seq x y z
N MET A 1 -17.92 38.10 0.29
CA MET A 1 -17.50 37.70 -1.06
C MET A 1 -17.29 36.19 -1.05
N SER A 2 -18.27 35.44 -1.56
CA SER A 2 -18.13 34.01 -1.81
C SER A 2 -17.00 33.78 -2.80
N LYS A 3 -16.06 32.88 -2.49
CA LYS A 3 -15.13 32.38 -3.52
C LYS A 3 -15.99 31.78 -4.64
N PRO A 4 -15.66 32.00 -5.93
CA PRO A 4 -16.30 31.23 -6.99
C PRO A 4 -16.06 29.75 -6.70
N GLU A 5 -17.15 28.99 -6.50
CA GLU A 5 -17.07 27.54 -6.36
C GLU A 5 -16.32 27.00 -7.58
N SER A 6 -15.29 26.19 -7.34
CA SER A 6 -14.59 25.54 -8.44
C SER A 6 -15.58 24.62 -9.15
N PHE A 7 -15.65 24.67 -10.49
CA PHE A 7 -16.53 23.80 -11.30
C PHE A 7 -16.27 22.29 -11.10
N THR A 8 -15.26 21.91 -10.32
CA THR A 8 -14.88 20.52 -9.98
C THR A 8 -14.95 20.22 -8.48
N GLU A 9 -15.44 21.15 -7.66
CA GLU A 9 -15.66 20.94 -6.23
C GLU A 9 -16.84 20.00 -6.00
N ILE A 10 -16.64 18.94 -5.20
CA ILE A 10 -17.66 17.92 -4.97
C ILE A 10 -18.39 18.19 -3.65
N ASN A 11 -19.67 18.53 -3.75
CA ASN A 11 -20.59 18.93 -2.68
C ASN A 11 -21.71 17.88 -2.52
N ASP A 12 -21.28 16.64 -2.27
CA ASP A 12 -22.18 15.50 -2.12
C ASP A 12 -22.69 15.33 -0.68
N VAL A 13 -23.98 15.01 -0.53
CA VAL A 13 -24.66 14.82 0.76
C VAL A 13 -24.33 13.49 1.45
N ARG A 14 -23.86 12.49 0.69
CA ARG A 14 -23.61 11.14 1.20
C ARG A 14 -22.41 11.15 2.14
N LEU A 15 -22.51 10.37 3.19
CA LEU A 15 -21.51 10.21 4.24
C LEU A 15 -20.59 9.02 3.93
N ALA A 16 -19.50 8.89 4.70
CA ALA A 16 -18.52 7.82 4.50
C ALA A 16 -19.13 6.41 4.58
N VAL A 17 -20.19 6.25 5.36
CA VAL A 17 -20.92 4.97 5.51
C VAL A 17 -21.62 4.55 4.21
N ASP A 18 -22.07 5.50 3.39
CA ASP A 18 -22.79 5.24 2.14
C ASP A 18 -21.86 4.67 1.06
N PHE A 19 -20.56 4.94 1.17
CA PHE A 19 -19.54 4.46 0.23
C PHE A 19 -18.91 3.14 0.66
N LYS A 20 -19.34 2.49 1.75
CA LYS A 20 -18.64 1.32 2.32
C LYS A 20 -18.32 0.20 1.31
N SER A 21 -19.23 -0.11 0.39
CA SER A 21 -19.09 -1.16 -0.63
C SER A 21 -19.00 -0.64 -2.08
N VAL A 22 -19.20 0.65 -2.29
CA VAL A 22 -19.33 1.27 -3.62
C VAL A 22 -18.44 2.50 -3.78
N THR A 23 -18.20 2.89 -5.02
CA THR A 23 -17.51 4.13 -5.39
C THR A 23 -18.49 5.30 -5.52
N PHE A 24 -17.99 6.47 -5.89
CA PHE A 24 -18.78 7.70 -5.91
C PHE A 24 -20.00 7.56 -6.84
N SER A 25 -19.78 6.99 -8.01
CA SER A 25 -20.82 6.70 -9.00
C SER A 25 -21.51 5.34 -8.80
N LYS A 26 -21.49 4.80 -7.57
CA LYS A 26 -22.17 3.56 -7.14
C LYS A 26 -21.66 2.25 -7.76
N PHE A 27 -20.50 2.25 -8.42
CA PHE A 27 -19.88 1.00 -8.89
C PHE A 27 -19.34 0.17 -7.73
N LYS A 28 -19.38 -1.16 -7.83
CA LYS A 28 -18.76 -2.07 -6.85
C LYS A 28 -17.25 -1.87 -6.81
N LYS A 29 -16.66 -1.83 -5.61
CA LYS A 29 -15.20 -1.64 -5.45
C LYS A 29 -14.34 -2.69 -6.15
N THR A 30 -14.78 -3.95 -6.15
CA THR A 30 -14.09 -5.07 -6.82
C THR A 30 -13.97 -4.85 -8.32
N ASP A 31 -15.01 -4.27 -8.92
CA ASP A 31 -15.11 -4.06 -10.36
C ASP A 31 -14.22 -2.87 -10.74
N VAL A 32 -14.28 -1.77 -9.95
CA VAL A 32 -13.40 -0.61 -10.13
C VAL A 32 -11.93 -0.99 -9.98
N ARG A 33 -11.59 -1.82 -8.98
CA ARG A 33 -10.23 -2.36 -8.83
C ARG A 33 -9.76 -3.09 -10.09
N SER A 34 -10.60 -3.97 -10.62
CA SER A 34 -10.30 -4.75 -11.83
C SER A 34 -10.12 -3.85 -13.05
N GLN A 35 -11.00 -2.86 -13.21
CA GLN A 35 -10.95 -1.91 -14.31
C GLN A 35 -9.74 -0.97 -14.24
N LEU A 36 -9.36 -0.52 -13.04
CA LEU A 36 -8.15 0.27 -12.82
C LEU A 36 -6.91 -0.51 -13.22
N ILE A 37 -6.72 -1.72 -12.68
CA ILE A 37 -5.59 -2.59 -13.00
C ILE A 37 -5.55 -2.88 -14.51
N GLN A 38 -6.69 -3.21 -15.12
CA GLN A 38 -6.77 -3.51 -16.54
C GLN A 38 -6.44 -2.30 -17.42
N SER A 39 -6.90 -1.10 -17.03
CA SER A 39 -6.57 0.15 -17.73
C SER A 39 -5.07 0.43 -17.66
N MET A 40 -4.46 0.29 -16.49
CA MET A 40 -3.02 0.43 -16.31
C MET A 40 -2.23 -0.62 -17.11
N LYS A 41 -2.65 -1.89 -17.11
CA LYS A 41 -2.02 -2.94 -17.94
C LYS A 41 -2.10 -2.65 -19.44
N ASN A 42 -3.16 -1.99 -19.88
CA ASN A 42 -3.37 -1.65 -21.28
C ASN A 42 -2.76 -0.29 -21.66
N GLY A 43 -2.05 0.40 -20.76
CA GLY A 43 -1.48 1.71 -21.03
C GLY A 43 -2.52 2.84 -21.16
N LYS A 44 -3.76 2.60 -20.77
CA LYS A 44 -4.88 3.56 -20.94
C LYS A 44 -4.92 4.55 -19.78
N LEU A 45 -4.21 5.68 -19.93
CA LEU A 45 -4.03 6.68 -18.88
C LEU A 45 -5.32 7.34 -18.39
N GLU A 46 -6.16 7.83 -19.29
CA GLU A 46 -7.40 8.51 -18.92
C GLU A 46 -8.38 7.58 -18.18
N PRO A 47 -8.69 6.36 -18.68
CA PRO A 47 -9.48 5.39 -17.93
C PRO A 47 -8.86 5.02 -16.57
N ALA A 48 -7.54 4.86 -16.49
CA ALA A 48 -6.88 4.58 -15.22
C ALA A 48 -7.05 5.75 -14.22
N CYS A 49 -6.88 6.99 -14.66
CA CYS A 49 -7.11 8.17 -13.82
C CYS A 49 -8.59 8.30 -13.41
N TYR A 50 -9.53 7.96 -14.29
CA TYR A 50 -10.96 7.93 -13.99
C TYR A 50 -11.28 6.95 -12.86
N TRP A 51 -10.87 5.68 -12.97
CA TRP A 51 -11.15 4.68 -11.94
C TRP A 51 -10.46 4.97 -10.61
N CYS A 52 -9.29 5.60 -10.65
CA CYS A 52 -8.64 6.08 -9.44
C CYS A 52 -9.42 7.25 -8.82
N ALA A 53 -9.85 8.23 -9.62
CA ALA A 53 -10.63 9.36 -9.15
C ALA A 53 -11.99 8.94 -8.56
N GLU A 54 -12.65 7.92 -9.10
CA GLU A 54 -13.87 7.32 -8.51
C GLU A 54 -13.66 6.87 -7.05
N LEU A 55 -12.50 6.27 -6.77
CA LEU A 55 -12.13 5.86 -5.41
C LEU A 55 -11.76 7.06 -4.54
N VAL A 56 -11.08 8.08 -5.09
CA VAL A 56 -10.77 9.33 -4.37
C VAL A 56 -12.05 10.05 -3.96
N CYS A 57 -13.01 10.20 -4.87
CA CYS A 57 -14.29 10.87 -4.62
C CYS A 57 -15.13 10.17 -3.53
N ALA A 58 -14.98 8.85 -3.38
CA ALA A 58 -15.62 8.04 -2.36
C ALA A 58 -14.78 7.86 -1.07
N GLY A 59 -13.60 8.48 -0.98
CA GLY A 59 -12.74 8.41 0.20
C GLY A 59 -12.00 7.08 0.39
N HIS A 60 -11.92 6.22 -0.63
CA HIS A 60 -11.31 4.88 -0.54
C HIS A 60 -9.78 4.91 -0.68
N PHE A 61 -9.09 5.83 0.00
CA PHE A 61 -7.64 6.06 -0.19
C PHE A 61 -6.79 4.83 0.10
N MET A 62 -7.11 4.08 1.16
CA MET A 62 -6.36 2.88 1.49
C MET A 62 -6.57 1.76 0.46
N GLU A 63 -7.74 1.67 -0.17
CA GLU A 63 -7.96 0.73 -1.29
C GLU A 63 -7.10 1.12 -2.50
N ILE A 64 -6.99 2.42 -2.81
CA ILE A 64 -6.11 2.90 -3.88
C ILE A 64 -4.66 2.49 -3.61
N TRP A 65 -4.17 2.66 -2.39
CA TRP A 65 -2.84 2.20 -2.00
C TRP A 65 -2.66 0.69 -2.14
N GLU A 66 -3.64 -0.13 -1.77
CA GLU A 66 -3.57 -1.59 -2.01
C GLU A 66 -3.54 -1.95 -3.50
N ILE A 67 -4.19 -1.18 -4.37
CA ILE A 67 -4.12 -1.36 -5.83
C ILE A 67 -2.72 -0.99 -6.34
N ILE A 68 -2.20 0.15 -5.90
CA ILE A 68 -0.86 0.64 -6.25
C ILE A 68 0.22 -0.38 -5.86
N LEU A 69 0.22 -0.83 -4.60
CA LEU A 69 1.21 -1.77 -4.08
C LEU A 69 1.11 -3.12 -4.80
N HIS A 70 -0.12 -3.59 -5.07
CA HIS A 70 -0.34 -4.80 -5.84
C HIS A 70 0.21 -4.68 -7.27
N TYR A 71 -0.09 -3.58 -7.97
CA TYR A 71 0.36 -3.38 -9.34
C TYR A 71 1.89 -3.27 -9.41
N ALA A 72 2.49 -2.49 -8.51
CA ALA A 72 3.93 -2.31 -8.43
C ALA A 72 4.66 -3.63 -8.15
N GLY A 73 4.19 -4.41 -7.17
CA GLY A 73 4.79 -5.71 -6.84
C GLY A 73 4.57 -6.76 -7.92
N LYS A 74 3.35 -6.87 -8.48
CA LYS A 74 2.99 -7.95 -9.42
C LYS A 74 3.49 -7.71 -10.84
N HIS A 75 3.35 -6.50 -11.36
CA HIS A 75 3.50 -6.22 -12.79
C HIS A 75 4.75 -5.40 -13.14
N ILE A 76 5.23 -4.54 -12.23
CA ILE A 76 6.40 -3.68 -12.48
C ILE A 76 7.65 -4.36 -11.95
N HIS A 77 7.76 -4.50 -10.62
CA HIS A 77 8.90 -5.07 -9.89
C HIS A 77 10.26 -4.68 -10.48
N LEU A 78 11.11 -5.64 -10.87
CA LEU A 78 12.41 -5.40 -11.47
C LEU A 78 12.36 -4.75 -12.86
N GLY A 79 11.18 -4.63 -13.48
CA GLY A 79 10.99 -3.79 -14.66
C GLY A 79 11.34 -2.33 -14.39
N ASN A 80 11.10 -1.82 -13.18
CA ASN A 80 11.56 -0.51 -12.74
C ASN A 80 11.69 -0.47 -11.20
N PRO A 81 12.84 -0.87 -10.64
CA PRO A 81 12.96 -1.01 -9.20
C PRO A 81 12.90 0.32 -8.44
N LYS A 82 13.24 1.44 -9.08
CA LYS A 82 13.17 2.78 -8.48
C LYS A 82 11.74 3.19 -8.10
N ILE A 83 10.72 2.48 -8.59
CA ILE A 83 9.32 2.69 -8.21
C ILE A 83 9.11 2.54 -6.70
N VAL A 84 9.91 1.71 -6.01
CA VAL A 84 9.79 1.48 -4.57
C VAL A 84 10.05 2.77 -3.78
N SER A 85 11.22 3.38 -4.00
CA SER A 85 11.57 4.63 -3.33
C SER A 85 10.62 5.78 -3.71
N TYR A 86 10.12 5.80 -4.94
CA TYR A 86 9.11 6.77 -5.37
C TYR A 86 7.81 6.60 -4.58
N LEU A 87 7.28 5.38 -4.47
CA LEU A 87 6.04 5.11 -3.75
C LEU A 87 6.15 5.41 -2.26
N GLU A 88 7.28 5.10 -1.64
CA GLU A 88 7.57 5.45 -0.24
C GLU A 88 7.52 6.97 -0.01
N MET A 89 8.20 7.74 -0.86
CA MET A 89 8.18 9.20 -0.82
C MET A 89 6.75 9.75 -1.01
N ARG A 90 6.02 9.23 -1.99
CA ARG A 90 4.64 9.66 -2.29
C ARG A 90 3.66 9.31 -1.17
N PHE A 91 3.83 8.15 -0.53
CA PHE A 91 3.05 7.79 0.65
C PHE A 91 3.34 8.72 1.83
N THR A 92 4.60 9.11 2.02
CA THR A 92 4.98 10.07 3.07
C THR A 92 4.30 11.41 2.85
N ILE A 93 4.28 11.92 1.62
CA ILE A 93 3.55 13.16 1.26
C ILE A 93 2.05 13.01 1.56
N PHE A 94 1.43 11.91 1.12
CA PHE A 94 0.03 11.62 1.41
C PHE A 94 -0.25 11.63 2.92
N LYS A 95 0.54 10.88 3.70
CA LYS A 95 0.42 10.78 5.15
C LYS A 95 0.53 12.15 5.83
N ASN A 96 1.47 12.99 5.38
CA ASN A 96 1.64 14.33 5.93
C ASN A 96 0.41 15.20 5.66
N ILE A 97 -0.14 15.18 4.44
CA ILE A 97 -1.37 15.92 4.11
C ILE A 97 -2.53 15.47 5.01
N VAL A 98 -2.71 14.15 5.18
CA VAL A 98 -3.79 13.60 6.00
C VAL A 98 -3.62 13.96 7.48
N THR A 99 -2.39 13.95 8.00
CA THR A 99 -2.12 14.19 9.43
C THR A 99 -2.10 15.67 9.80
N GLN A 100 -1.61 16.53 8.89
CA GLN A 100 -1.50 17.98 9.13
C GLN A 100 -2.79 18.72 8.76
N GLY A 101 -3.61 18.15 7.89
CA GLY A 101 -4.85 18.78 7.48
C GLY A 101 -5.89 18.75 8.60
N GLN A 102 -6.56 19.88 8.81
CA GLN A 102 -7.69 19.99 9.74
C GLN A 102 -8.99 19.39 9.16
N PHE A 103 -8.91 18.18 8.60
CA PHE A 103 -10.06 17.51 8.00
C PHE A 103 -10.95 16.90 9.09
N LEU A 104 -12.27 17.06 8.95
CA LEU A 104 -13.27 16.42 9.81
C LEU A 104 -13.38 14.92 9.51
N ASN A 105 -13.18 14.54 8.25
CA ASN A 105 -13.23 13.16 7.79
C ASN A 105 -12.42 13.00 6.50
N GLU A 106 -12.11 11.76 6.13
CA GLU A 106 -11.31 11.45 4.95
C GLU A 106 -12.00 11.89 3.63
N LEU A 107 -13.34 11.94 3.56
CA LEU A 107 -14.03 12.36 2.33
C LEU A 107 -13.66 13.78 1.89
N GLN A 108 -13.33 14.68 2.83
CA GLN A 108 -12.95 16.04 2.50
C GLN A 108 -11.67 16.13 1.64
N LEU A 109 -10.81 15.11 1.71
CA LEU A 109 -9.60 15.03 0.87
C LEU A 109 -9.92 14.94 -0.62
N ARG A 110 -11.15 14.55 -0.99
CA ARG A 110 -11.58 14.51 -2.40
C ARG A 110 -11.56 15.86 -3.09
N ASN A 111 -11.63 16.97 -2.34
CA ASN A 111 -11.55 18.33 -2.89
C ASN A 111 -10.15 18.95 -2.73
N ASN A 112 -9.19 18.22 -2.15
CA ASN A 112 -7.82 18.68 -2.05
C ASN A 112 -7.09 18.49 -3.40
N ALA A 113 -6.78 19.60 -4.08
CA ALA A 113 -6.12 19.59 -5.38
C ALA A 113 -4.77 18.83 -5.39
N THR A 114 -4.01 18.92 -4.29
CA THR A 114 -2.73 18.21 -4.14
C THR A 114 -2.96 16.71 -4.10
N ILE A 115 -3.97 16.23 -3.37
CA ILE A 115 -4.34 14.80 -3.32
C ILE A 115 -4.79 14.29 -4.68
N ARG A 116 -5.65 15.05 -5.39
CA ARG A 116 -6.12 14.70 -6.74
C ARG A 116 -4.94 14.51 -7.70
N LYS A 117 -4.01 15.48 -7.71
CA LYS A 117 -2.79 15.44 -8.54
C LYS A 117 -1.84 14.32 -8.10
N LEU A 118 -1.67 14.10 -6.80
CA LEU A 118 -0.81 13.05 -6.26
C LEU A 118 -1.20 11.66 -6.78
N PHE A 119 -2.48 11.30 -6.69
CA PHE A 119 -2.93 9.99 -7.16
C PHE A 119 -2.93 9.87 -8.68
N ALA A 120 -3.29 10.95 -9.41
CA ALA A 120 -3.14 10.97 -10.86
C ALA A 120 -1.68 10.74 -11.28
N GLU A 121 -0.74 11.41 -10.62
CA GLU A 121 0.69 11.25 -10.87
C GLU A 121 1.14 9.81 -10.64
N ILE A 122 0.83 9.23 -9.48
CA ILE A 122 1.20 7.85 -9.16
C ILE A 122 0.64 6.88 -10.21
N VAL A 123 -0.64 7.00 -10.57
CA VAL A 123 -1.27 6.12 -11.55
C VAL A 123 -0.62 6.26 -12.93
N THR A 124 -0.33 7.48 -13.38
CA THR A 124 0.34 7.73 -14.65
C THR A 124 1.75 7.15 -14.66
N VAL A 125 2.54 7.39 -13.61
CA VAL A 125 3.92 6.88 -13.48
C VAL A 125 3.94 5.35 -13.52
N LEU A 126 3.05 4.70 -12.76
CA LEU A 126 2.96 3.24 -12.75
C LEU A 126 2.51 2.67 -14.10
N THR A 127 1.57 3.33 -14.77
CA THR A 127 1.04 2.89 -16.08
C THR A 127 2.09 2.99 -17.18
N LEU A 128 2.95 4.01 -17.12
CA LEU A 128 4.02 4.25 -18.09
C LEU A 128 5.34 3.52 -17.76
N SER A 129 5.41 2.89 -16.59
CA SER A 129 6.63 2.19 -16.16
C SER A 129 6.87 0.93 -16.97
N ASN A 130 8.15 0.62 -17.19
CA ASN A 130 8.57 -0.68 -17.71
C ASN A 130 8.03 -1.79 -16.81
N ARG A 131 7.47 -2.82 -17.43
CA ARG A 131 6.90 -3.99 -16.78
C ARG A 131 7.78 -5.19 -17.04
N LYS A 132 7.70 -6.17 -16.15
CA LYS A 132 8.30 -7.49 -16.33
C LYS A 132 7.20 -8.54 -16.28
N HIS A 133 7.54 -9.80 -16.61
CA HIS A 133 6.58 -10.89 -16.51
C HIS A 133 5.91 -10.88 -15.14
N SER A 134 4.58 -10.98 -15.13
CA SER A 134 3.83 -10.82 -13.90
C SER A 134 4.09 -11.99 -12.96
N PHE A 135 4.24 -11.72 -11.68
CA PHE A 135 4.24 -12.79 -10.71
C PHE A 135 2.86 -13.42 -10.61
N GLU A 136 2.83 -14.75 -10.47
CA GLU A 136 1.63 -15.50 -10.17
C GLU A 136 1.72 -16.09 -8.76
N PRO A 137 0.61 -16.10 -8.00
CA PRO A 137 0.62 -16.70 -6.67
C PRO A 137 0.87 -18.21 -6.80
N LEU A 138 1.80 -18.73 -6.02
CA LEU A 138 1.99 -20.17 -5.92
C LEU A 138 0.86 -20.74 -5.05
N LYS A 139 0.19 -21.78 -5.56
CA LYS A 139 -0.86 -22.47 -4.81
C LYS A 139 -0.22 -23.51 -3.91
N ILE A 140 -0.54 -23.43 -2.62
CA ILE A 140 -0.20 -24.43 -1.60
C ILE A 140 -1.39 -25.38 -1.50
N ASN A 141 -1.18 -26.66 -1.77
CA ASN A 141 -2.20 -27.68 -1.49
C ASN A 141 -2.24 -27.94 0.02
N ARG A 142 -3.19 -27.33 0.72
CA ARG A 142 -3.24 -27.37 2.18
C ARG A 142 -3.48 -28.76 2.77
N GLU A 143 -4.02 -29.70 2.00
CA GLU A 143 -4.28 -31.06 2.47
C GLU A 143 -2.99 -31.89 2.45
N GLU A 144 -2.22 -31.81 1.36
CA GLU A 144 -0.99 -32.57 1.18
C GLU A 144 0.23 -31.88 1.81
N GLU A 145 0.34 -30.55 1.72
CA GLU A 145 1.58 -29.83 2.08
C GLU A 145 1.72 -29.49 3.57
N PHE A 146 0.67 -29.73 4.36
CA PHE A 146 0.74 -29.71 5.82
C PHE A 146 0.71 -31.13 6.42
N ASP A 147 0.73 -32.16 5.58
CA ASP A 147 0.99 -33.53 6.00
C ASP A 147 2.50 -33.71 6.23
N MET A 148 2.88 -33.98 7.47
CA MET A 148 4.27 -34.19 7.86
C MET A 148 4.92 -35.39 7.15
N THR A 149 4.13 -36.30 6.57
CA THR A 149 4.63 -37.45 5.82
C THR A 149 5.08 -37.08 4.40
N GLN A 150 4.51 -36.02 3.81
CA GLN A 150 4.78 -35.56 2.43
C GLN A 150 5.76 -34.38 2.40
N MET A 151 5.87 -33.64 3.50
CA MET A 151 6.79 -32.50 3.63
C MET A 151 8.26 -32.80 3.30
N PRO A 152 8.84 -33.98 3.65
CA PRO A 152 10.24 -34.29 3.36
C PRO A 152 10.60 -34.22 1.87
N GLU A 153 9.69 -34.56 0.96
CA GLU A 153 9.93 -34.54 -0.49
C GLU A 153 10.16 -33.13 -1.06
N ARG A 154 9.75 -32.10 -0.31
CA ARG A 154 9.89 -30.69 -0.68
C ARG A 154 11.13 -30.03 -0.10
N LEU A 155 11.78 -30.67 0.88
CA LEU A 155 12.97 -30.15 1.54
C LEU A 155 14.19 -30.28 0.63
N LYS A 156 14.96 -29.20 0.50
CA LYS A 156 16.15 -29.14 -0.35
C LYS A 156 17.38 -28.63 0.37
N ALA A 157 17.23 -28.03 1.55
CA ALA A 157 18.36 -27.50 2.30
C ALA A 157 19.26 -28.66 2.78
N PRO A 158 20.58 -28.61 2.52
CA PRO A 158 21.50 -29.67 2.92
C PRO A 158 21.82 -29.64 4.43
N SER A 159 21.51 -28.55 5.11
CA SER A 159 21.74 -28.37 6.54
C SER A 159 20.65 -27.50 7.18
N VAL A 160 20.58 -27.51 8.51
CA VAL A 160 19.67 -26.72 9.34
C VAL A 160 20.25 -25.36 9.76
N GLU A 161 21.45 -25.03 9.30
CA GLU A 161 22.20 -23.86 9.76
C GLU A 161 21.71 -22.55 9.12
N TYR A 162 21.00 -22.61 7.99
CA TYR A 162 20.52 -21.41 7.28
C TYR A 162 19.54 -20.58 8.11
N ALA A 163 18.74 -21.22 8.98
CA ALA A 163 17.78 -20.52 9.85
C ALA A 163 18.41 -19.92 11.12
N MET A 164 19.59 -20.39 11.54
CA MET A 164 20.21 -19.99 12.81
C MET A 164 20.42 -18.48 12.99
N PRO A 165 20.86 -17.70 11.99
CA PRO A 165 21.01 -16.26 12.15
C PRO A 165 19.69 -15.48 12.20
N ILE A 166 18.56 -16.14 11.88
CA ILE A 166 17.25 -15.49 11.71
C ILE A 166 16.30 -15.80 12.87
N ILE A 167 16.23 -17.05 13.29
CA ILE A 167 15.32 -17.52 14.33
C ILE A 167 15.75 -16.99 15.70
N LYS A 168 14.79 -16.45 16.44
CA LYS A 168 14.96 -16.03 17.84
C LYS A 168 14.51 -17.13 18.79
N LYS A 169 14.98 -17.06 20.04
CA LYS A 169 14.74 -18.09 21.06
C LYS A 169 13.25 -18.40 21.29
N GLU A 170 12.40 -17.38 21.28
CA GLU A 170 10.97 -17.51 21.55
C GLU A 170 10.13 -17.69 20.26
N ASP A 171 10.78 -17.87 19.09
CA ASP A 171 10.05 -18.20 17.87
C ASP A 171 9.53 -19.65 17.89
N PRO A 172 8.31 -19.91 17.39
CA PRO A 172 7.73 -21.24 17.30
C PRO A 172 8.64 -22.21 16.52
N ARG A 173 8.97 -23.35 17.14
CA ARG A 173 9.88 -24.36 16.56
C ARG A 173 9.31 -24.98 15.28
N GLU A 174 7.99 -25.00 15.15
CA GLU A 174 7.26 -25.49 13.98
C GLU A 174 7.60 -24.71 12.70
N LEU A 175 8.04 -23.45 12.82
CA LEU A 175 8.45 -22.64 11.68
C LEU A 175 9.88 -22.93 11.23
N PHE A 176 10.70 -23.59 12.06
CA PHE A 176 12.14 -23.70 11.84
C PHE A 176 12.48 -24.30 10.48
N ILE A 177 11.83 -25.40 10.10
CA ILE A 177 12.07 -26.08 8.82
C ILE A 177 11.75 -25.15 7.64
N ALA A 178 10.58 -24.50 7.67
CA ALA A 178 10.16 -23.59 6.61
C ALA A 178 11.09 -22.37 6.48
N VAL A 179 11.56 -21.84 7.61
CA VAL A 179 12.51 -20.72 7.65
C VAL A 179 13.87 -21.15 7.12
N ASN A 180 14.35 -22.35 7.48
CA ASN A 180 15.61 -22.88 7.00
C ASN A 180 15.60 -23.07 5.48
N GLU A 181 14.54 -23.67 4.95
CA GLU A 181 14.35 -23.83 3.51
C GLU A 181 14.24 -22.49 2.77
N PHE A 182 13.50 -21.53 3.33
CA PHE A 182 13.44 -20.18 2.79
C PHE A 182 14.83 -19.54 2.72
N CYS A 183 15.62 -19.63 3.79
CA CYS A 183 16.98 -19.09 3.86
C CYS A 183 17.93 -19.79 2.88
N TYR A 184 17.84 -21.12 2.76
CA TYR A 184 18.59 -21.86 1.73
C TYR A 184 18.28 -21.36 0.32
N HIS A 185 17.01 -21.09 0.00
CA HIS A 185 16.62 -20.51 -1.29
C HIS A 185 17.06 -19.06 -1.49
N LEU A 186 17.28 -18.30 -0.42
CA LEU A 186 17.88 -16.97 -0.49
C LEU A 186 19.41 -17.02 -0.64
N SER A 187 20.05 -18.05 -0.10
CA SER A 187 21.50 -18.22 -0.08
C SER A 187 22.13 -18.21 -1.48
N PRO A 188 23.43 -17.91 -1.60
CA PRO A 188 24.15 -17.97 -2.87
C PRO A 188 24.16 -19.35 -3.54
N GLU A 189 23.89 -20.43 -2.81
CA GLU A 189 23.94 -21.81 -3.31
C GLU A 189 22.81 -22.14 -4.28
N THR A 190 21.72 -21.36 -4.25
CA THR A 190 20.58 -21.54 -5.15
C THR A 190 20.44 -20.34 -6.07
N THR A 191 19.83 -20.52 -7.24
CA THR A 191 19.52 -19.41 -8.17
C THR A 191 18.03 -19.20 -8.36
N THR A 192 17.20 -20.12 -7.88
CA THR A 192 15.75 -20.14 -8.15
C THR A 192 14.98 -19.24 -7.19
N THR A 193 14.15 -18.35 -7.72
CA THR A 193 13.21 -17.52 -6.94
C THR A 193 11.96 -18.30 -6.49
N ILE A 194 11.57 -19.32 -7.27
CA ILE A 194 10.34 -20.09 -7.05
C ILE A 194 10.34 -20.78 -5.68
N GLY A 195 11.46 -21.38 -5.26
CA GLY A 195 11.57 -22.03 -3.96
C GLY A 195 11.36 -21.06 -2.79
N ALA A 196 11.98 -19.88 -2.85
CA ALA A 196 11.77 -18.85 -1.84
C ALA A 196 10.32 -18.34 -1.83
N CYS A 197 9.72 -18.09 -2.99
CA CYS A 197 8.31 -17.70 -3.11
C CYS A 197 7.35 -18.77 -2.57
N TYR A 198 7.69 -20.04 -2.73
CA TYR A 198 6.90 -21.16 -2.20
C TYR A 198 6.85 -21.11 -0.66
N TRP A 199 8.00 -20.99 0.00
CA TRP A 199 8.04 -20.93 1.46
C TRP A 199 7.42 -19.66 2.04
N ILE A 200 7.42 -18.55 1.29
CA ILE A 200 6.61 -17.37 1.63
C ILE A 200 5.12 -17.74 1.68
N GLU A 201 4.59 -18.42 0.66
CA GLU A 201 3.18 -18.81 0.63
C GLU A 201 2.86 -19.84 1.70
N TRP A 202 3.75 -20.82 1.91
CA TRP A 202 3.60 -21.83 2.95
C TRP A 202 3.47 -21.18 4.33
N MET A 203 4.36 -20.25 4.68
CA MET A 203 4.34 -19.57 5.99
C MET A 203 3.11 -18.67 6.17
N ILE A 204 2.67 -17.97 5.11
CA ILE A 204 1.43 -17.17 5.14
C ILE A 204 0.21 -18.06 5.37
N ASP A 205 0.14 -19.21 4.68
CA ASP A 205 -0.99 -20.13 4.81
C ASP A 205 -0.95 -20.91 6.14
N PHE A 206 0.24 -21.25 6.66
CA PHE A 206 0.41 -21.85 7.98
C PHE A 206 -0.14 -20.94 9.09
N GLU A 207 0.25 -19.67 9.09
CA GLU A 207 -0.27 -18.70 10.06
C GLU A 207 -1.80 -18.59 9.99
N ALA A 208 -2.36 -18.58 8.78
CA ALA A 208 -3.81 -18.56 8.57
C ALA A 208 -4.51 -19.81 9.12
N ILE A 209 -3.90 -21.00 8.98
CA ILE A 209 -4.41 -22.25 9.53
C ILE A 209 -4.38 -22.23 11.06
N CYS A 210 -3.26 -21.82 11.66
CA CYS A 210 -3.11 -21.65 13.12
C CYS A 210 -4.19 -20.74 13.70
N LYS A 211 -4.45 -19.59 13.04
CA LYS A 211 -5.52 -18.66 13.42
C LYS A 211 -6.91 -19.30 13.31
N LYS A 212 -7.19 -20.08 12.24
CA LYS A 212 -8.45 -20.82 12.09
C LYS A 212 -8.65 -21.89 13.17
N LYS A 213 -7.57 -22.57 13.58
CA LYS A 213 -7.56 -23.58 14.64
C LYS A 213 -7.58 -23.01 16.07
N LYS A 214 -7.60 -21.67 16.23
CA LYS A 214 -7.51 -20.97 17.52
C LYS A 214 -6.23 -21.28 18.32
N THR A 215 -5.18 -21.68 17.63
CA THR A 215 -3.84 -21.91 18.18
C THR A 215 -2.88 -20.94 17.48
N PRO A 216 -2.91 -19.64 17.83
CA PRO A 216 -2.16 -18.62 17.09
C PRO A 216 -0.65 -18.88 17.19
N CYS A 217 0.01 -18.86 16.03
CA CYS A 217 1.47 -18.91 15.94
C CYS A 217 2.00 -17.50 16.20
N VAL A 218 2.51 -17.26 17.41
CA VAL A 218 3.03 -15.95 17.83
C VAL A 218 4.54 -16.05 17.94
N CYS A 219 5.23 -15.24 17.14
CA CYS A 219 6.68 -15.16 17.14
C CYS A 219 7.18 -14.16 18.18
N ASP A 220 8.49 -14.18 18.45
CA ASP A 220 9.15 -13.16 19.23
C ASP A 220 8.90 -11.77 18.60
N ARG A 221 8.89 -10.71 19.41
CA ARG A 221 8.54 -9.37 18.91
C ARG A 221 9.70 -8.77 18.13
N ARG A 222 9.43 -8.34 16.90
CA ARG A 222 10.35 -7.49 16.11
C ARG A 222 10.03 -6.02 16.38
N VAL A 223 10.63 -5.48 17.44
CA VAL A 223 10.33 -4.14 17.96
C VAL A 223 10.74 -3.00 17.01
N ASP A 224 11.66 -3.26 16.08
CA ASP A 224 12.11 -2.33 15.06
C ASP A 224 11.09 -2.12 13.93
N VAL A 225 10.08 -2.99 13.83
CA VAL A 225 9.05 -2.90 12.80
C VAL A 225 8.00 -1.83 13.18
N PRO A 226 7.73 -0.85 12.31
CA PRO A 226 6.87 0.30 12.61
C PRO A 226 5.37 -0.03 12.45
N VAL A 227 4.90 -1.04 13.16
CA VAL A 227 3.50 -1.48 13.21
C VAL A 227 2.98 -1.47 14.65
N GLU A 228 1.67 -1.67 14.83
CA GLU A 228 1.09 -1.80 16.17
C GLU A 228 1.77 -2.93 16.96
N LYS A 229 2.02 -2.72 18.25
CA LYS A 229 2.73 -3.68 19.13
C LYS A 229 2.17 -5.10 19.06
N LYS A 230 0.86 -5.24 18.91
CA LYS A 230 0.17 -6.55 18.82
C LYS A 230 0.47 -7.32 17.53
N LEU A 231 0.95 -6.63 16.49
CA LEU A 231 1.26 -7.18 15.17
C LEU A 231 2.76 -7.47 15.00
N GLN A 232 3.62 -7.05 15.94
CA GLN A 232 5.08 -7.23 15.86
C GLN A 232 5.55 -8.69 16.05
N GLY A 233 4.65 -9.60 16.43
CA GLY A 233 4.90 -11.04 16.54
C GLY A 233 4.29 -11.85 15.39
N ASP A 234 3.81 -11.21 14.32
CA ASP A 234 3.31 -11.93 13.13
C ASP A 234 4.46 -12.64 12.41
N VAL A 235 4.20 -13.85 11.89
CA VAL A 235 5.18 -14.77 11.26
C VAL A 235 5.96 -14.12 10.12
N ILE A 236 5.34 -13.17 9.42
CA ILE A 236 5.93 -12.47 8.28
C ILE A 236 7.24 -11.75 8.61
N TRP A 237 7.45 -11.37 9.87
CA TRP A 237 8.66 -10.63 10.24
C TRP A 237 9.91 -11.51 10.22
N ILE A 238 9.78 -12.82 10.45
CA ILE A 238 10.89 -13.77 10.25
C ILE A 238 11.34 -13.78 8.78
N LEU A 239 10.38 -13.74 7.84
CA LEU A 239 10.69 -13.66 6.41
C LEU A 239 11.43 -12.36 6.08
N TRP A 240 11.03 -11.24 6.68
CA TRP A 240 11.75 -9.96 6.53
C TRP A 240 13.15 -10.01 7.14
N ASP A 241 13.32 -10.58 8.33
CA ASP A 241 14.64 -10.73 8.96
C ASP A 241 15.59 -11.53 8.04
N ALA A 242 15.12 -12.64 7.46
CA ALA A 242 15.87 -13.40 6.47
C ALA A 242 16.19 -12.57 5.20
N LEU A 243 15.22 -11.85 4.65
CA LEU A 243 15.45 -10.98 3.49
C LEU A 243 16.50 -9.90 3.77
N PHE A 244 16.49 -9.28 4.96
CA PHE A 244 17.51 -8.30 5.33
C PHE A 244 18.88 -8.92 5.53
N TYR A 245 18.98 -10.06 6.22
CA TYR A 245 20.24 -10.77 6.41
C TYR A 245 20.95 -11.06 5.08
N TYR A 246 20.24 -11.64 4.10
CA TYR A 246 20.82 -11.90 2.78
C TYR A 246 21.00 -10.64 1.93
N CYS A 247 20.23 -9.58 2.18
CA CYS A 247 20.45 -8.28 1.55
C CYS A 247 21.76 -7.64 2.01
N GLU A 248 22.06 -7.69 3.31
CA GLU A 248 23.30 -7.15 3.89
C GLU A 248 24.53 -7.86 3.31
N GLN A 249 24.45 -9.18 3.11
CA GLN A 249 25.53 -9.95 2.49
C GLN A 249 25.81 -9.55 1.02
N LYS A 250 24.84 -8.97 0.30
CA LYS A 250 25.09 -8.45 -1.06
C LYS A 250 26.00 -7.23 -1.07
N ASN A 251 26.18 -6.55 0.07
CA ASN A 251 26.95 -5.32 0.21
C ASN A 251 26.65 -4.28 -0.89
N ASN A 252 25.37 -4.12 -1.23
CA ASN A 252 24.92 -3.24 -2.31
C ASN A 252 23.97 -2.17 -1.74
N PRO A 253 24.44 -0.92 -1.59
CA PRO A 253 23.64 0.17 -1.01
C PRO A 253 22.34 0.46 -1.77
N PHE A 254 22.34 0.25 -3.09
CA PHE A 254 21.13 0.45 -3.89
C PHE A 254 20.08 -0.62 -3.58
N ILE A 255 20.48 -1.90 -3.50
CA ILE A 255 19.55 -2.99 -3.14
C ILE A 255 19.07 -2.84 -1.70
N ASP A 256 19.95 -2.48 -0.76
CA ASP A 256 19.57 -2.20 0.64
C ASP A 256 18.51 -1.11 0.74
N LYS A 257 18.71 0.01 0.03
CA LYS A 257 17.72 1.10 -0.02
C LYS A 257 16.36 0.63 -0.57
N LEU A 258 16.37 -0.20 -1.62
CA LEU A 258 15.14 -0.77 -2.17
C LEU A 258 14.47 -1.76 -1.21
N MET A 259 15.24 -2.60 -0.53
CA MET A 259 14.73 -3.55 0.46
C MET A 259 14.06 -2.84 1.63
N ARG A 260 14.69 -1.77 2.15
CA ARG A 260 14.11 -0.90 3.19
C ARG A 260 12.84 -0.23 2.72
N GLY A 261 12.84 0.32 1.50
CA GLY A 261 11.65 0.93 0.90
C GLY A 261 10.51 -0.07 0.73
N LEU A 262 10.81 -1.32 0.33
CA LEU A 262 9.82 -2.41 0.24
C LEU A 262 9.24 -2.73 1.63
N ARG A 263 10.07 -2.85 2.67
CA ARG A 263 9.59 -3.05 4.05
C ARG A 263 8.72 -1.86 4.50
N ALA A 264 9.12 -0.63 4.20
CA ALA A 264 8.38 0.57 4.57
C ALA A 264 6.98 0.61 3.93
N ILE A 265 6.87 0.40 2.62
CA ILE A 265 5.57 0.38 1.94
C ILE A 265 4.74 -0.87 2.31
N PHE A 266 5.39 -1.99 2.64
CA PHE A 266 4.72 -3.17 3.18
C PHE A 266 4.09 -2.93 4.55
N CYS A 267 4.63 -2.00 5.35
CA CYS A 267 4.11 -1.67 6.69
C CYS A 267 2.94 -0.67 6.67
N ILE A 268 2.61 -0.04 5.53
CA ILE A 268 1.53 0.95 5.40
C ILE A 268 0.23 0.39 5.98
N LYS A 269 -0.29 0.93 7.09
CA LYS A 269 -1.53 0.44 7.75
C LYS A 269 -1.60 -1.10 7.82
N TYR A 270 -0.49 -1.71 8.19
CA TYR A 270 -0.36 -3.16 8.22
C TYR A 270 -1.40 -3.83 9.13
N THR A 271 -1.90 -4.97 8.68
CA THR A 271 -2.68 -5.95 9.44
C THR A 271 -2.15 -7.33 9.05
N THR A 272 -2.41 -8.39 9.82
CA THR A 272 -1.99 -9.75 9.40
C THR A 272 -2.51 -10.09 8.00
N ALA A 273 -3.74 -9.70 7.66
CA ALA A 273 -4.31 -9.96 6.32
C ALA A 273 -3.51 -9.28 5.19
N SER A 274 -2.74 -8.24 5.50
CA SER A 274 -1.86 -7.56 4.55
C SER A 274 -0.77 -8.49 4.00
N CYS A 275 -0.31 -9.51 4.74
CA CYS A 275 0.67 -10.49 4.25
C CYS A 275 0.21 -11.12 2.94
N LYS A 276 -1.02 -11.65 2.93
CA LYS A 276 -1.60 -12.30 1.76
C LYS A 276 -1.92 -11.32 0.63
N LYS A 277 -2.33 -10.08 0.96
CA LYS A 277 -2.64 -9.04 -0.04
C LYS A 277 -1.38 -8.50 -0.74
N ARG A 278 -0.27 -8.40 0.01
CA ARG A 278 0.97 -7.73 -0.42
C ARG A 278 2.11 -8.70 -0.72
N ARG A 279 1.82 -10.00 -0.84
CA ARG A 279 2.81 -11.04 -1.13
C ARG A 279 3.73 -10.75 -2.31
N PHE A 280 3.25 -10.04 -3.34
CA PHE A 280 4.07 -9.69 -4.49
C PHE A 280 5.18 -8.70 -4.16
N LEU A 281 5.08 -7.94 -3.05
CA LEU A 281 6.20 -7.17 -2.52
C LEU A 281 7.28 -8.07 -1.91
N LEU A 282 6.91 -9.20 -1.31
CA LEU A 282 7.86 -10.20 -0.81
C LEU A 282 8.54 -10.92 -1.98
N TYR A 283 7.78 -11.29 -3.01
CA TYR A 283 8.36 -11.87 -4.22
C TYR A 283 9.32 -10.90 -4.92
N PHE A 284 8.97 -9.61 -4.92
CA PHE A 284 9.87 -8.58 -5.42
C PHE A 284 11.13 -8.47 -4.55
N ALA A 285 11.02 -8.55 -3.23
CA ALA A 285 12.17 -8.60 -2.33
C ALA A 285 13.08 -9.82 -2.62
N VAL A 286 12.50 -11.00 -2.84
CA VAL A 286 13.25 -12.19 -3.29
C VAL A 286 13.95 -11.93 -4.62
N ALA A 287 13.25 -11.34 -5.59
CA ALA A 287 13.81 -11.05 -6.91
C ALA A 287 14.99 -10.06 -6.83
N LEU A 288 14.96 -9.06 -5.94
CA LEU A 288 16.10 -8.18 -5.68
C LEU A 288 17.36 -8.95 -5.23
N LEU A 289 17.18 -10.06 -4.53
CA LEU A 289 18.29 -10.88 -4.03
C LEU A 289 18.74 -11.95 -5.03
N LYS A 290 17.87 -12.43 -5.92
CA LYS A 290 18.20 -13.57 -6.80
C LYS A 290 18.41 -13.21 -8.26
N GLU A 291 17.88 -12.08 -8.71
CA GLU A 291 17.94 -11.68 -10.11
C GLU A 291 18.81 -10.43 -10.31
N PRO A 292 19.36 -10.21 -11.52
CA PRO A 292 20.05 -8.97 -11.85
C PRO A 292 19.12 -7.76 -11.68
N VAL A 293 19.56 -6.78 -10.87
CA VAL A 293 18.79 -5.57 -10.58
C VAL A 293 19.23 -4.45 -11.54
N PRO A 294 18.34 -3.92 -12.39
CA PRO A 294 18.72 -2.84 -13.29
C PRO A 294 18.88 -1.51 -12.55
N THR A 295 20.03 -0.86 -12.72
CA THR A 295 20.38 0.42 -12.09
C THR A 295 20.21 1.62 -13.01
N ASN A 296 20.39 1.42 -14.32
CA ASN A 296 20.38 2.44 -15.37
C ASN A 296 19.00 2.68 -15.99
N ILE A 297 17.92 2.49 -15.22
CA ILE A 297 16.55 2.77 -15.66
C ILE A 297 16.10 4.07 -15.00
N ASP A 298 15.57 5.01 -15.78
CA ASP A 298 14.94 6.21 -15.23
C ASP A 298 13.57 5.89 -14.62
N LEU A 299 13.21 6.62 -13.56
CA LEU A 299 11.88 6.49 -12.96
C LEU A 299 10.78 6.82 -13.99
N ILE A 300 11.00 7.88 -14.77
CA ILE A 300 10.15 8.33 -15.87
C ILE A 300 11.06 8.76 -17.01
N SER A 301 10.88 8.19 -18.20
CA SER A 301 11.61 8.59 -19.39
C SER A 301 11.26 10.03 -19.80
N VAL A 302 12.18 10.72 -20.49
CA VAL A 302 11.99 12.12 -20.92
C VAL A 302 10.66 12.35 -21.67
N PRO A 303 10.27 11.53 -22.67
CA PRO A 303 8.98 11.70 -23.35
C PRO A 303 7.77 11.56 -22.41
N ASN A 304 7.87 10.67 -21.43
CA ASN A 304 6.77 10.41 -20.48
C ASN A 304 6.58 11.54 -19.46
N LYS A 305 7.59 12.41 -19.25
CA LYS A 305 7.44 13.59 -18.39
C LYS A 305 6.41 14.57 -18.95
N GLN A 306 6.46 14.84 -20.25
CA GLN A 306 5.49 15.72 -20.91
C GLN A 306 4.08 15.11 -20.89
N VAL A 307 3.96 13.79 -21.07
CA VAL A 307 2.68 13.09 -20.93
C VAL A 307 2.13 13.24 -19.52
N LEU A 308 2.98 13.11 -18.50
CA LEU A 308 2.58 13.29 -17.11
C LEU A 308 2.05 14.70 -16.84
N GLU A 309 2.78 15.74 -17.26
CA GLU A 309 2.34 17.14 -17.11
C GLU A 309 1.00 17.41 -17.79
N ASN A 310 0.79 16.84 -18.98
CA ASN A 310 -0.47 16.94 -19.71
C ASN A 310 -1.64 16.25 -18.97
N ILE A 311 -1.41 15.10 -18.35
CA ILE A 311 -2.45 14.44 -17.54
C ILE A 311 -2.76 15.27 -16.29
N LEU A 312 -1.74 15.75 -15.59
CA LEU A 312 -1.92 16.52 -14.35
C LEU A 312 -2.62 17.86 -14.57
N SER A 313 -2.37 18.53 -15.70
CA SER A 313 -3.06 19.78 -16.06
C SER A 313 -4.53 19.55 -16.43
N LYS A 314 -4.90 18.35 -16.88
CA LYS A 314 -6.26 18.00 -17.33
C LYS A 314 -7.07 17.19 -16.32
N ILE A 315 -6.49 16.84 -15.16
CA ILE A 315 -7.14 15.95 -14.19
C ILE A 315 -8.51 16.45 -13.74
N ASP A 316 -8.70 17.77 -13.67
CA ASP A 316 -9.98 18.38 -13.31
C ASP A 316 -11.12 18.02 -14.26
N HIS A 317 -10.84 17.70 -15.53
CA HIS A 317 -11.87 17.20 -16.46
C HIS A 317 -12.43 15.85 -16.02
N VAL A 318 -11.61 14.96 -15.45
CA VAL A 318 -12.06 13.66 -14.92
C VAL A 318 -12.98 13.88 -13.72
N TYR A 319 -12.61 14.76 -12.79
CA TYR A 319 -13.44 15.08 -11.64
C TYR A 319 -14.75 15.77 -12.06
N LYS A 320 -14.73 16.62 -13.10
CA LYS A 320 -15.94 17.19 -13.71
C LYS A 320 -16.88 16.11 -14.28
N GLN A 321 -16.34 15.04 -14.87
CA GLN A 321 -17.15 13.92 -15.35
C GLN A 321 -17.80 13.16 -14.20
N ILE A 322 -17.03 12.84 -13.16
CA ILE A 322 -17.51 12.08 -11.98
C ILE A 322 -18.54 12.89 -11.18
N LYS A 323 -18.37 14.21 -11.06
CA LYS A 323 -19.29 15.11 -10.37
C LYS A 323 -20.72 15.03 -10.88
N LYS A 324 -20.97 14.57 -12.11
CA LYS A 324 -22.33 14.34 -12.64
C LYS A 324 -23.14 13.33 -11.81
N ASN A 325 -22.48 12.47 -11.04
CA ASN A 325 -23.09 11.49 -10.15
C ASN A 325 -23.18 11.96 -8.69
N GLU A 326 -22.99 13.26 -8.44
CA GLU A 326 -23.17 13.89 -7.14
C GLU A 326 -24.65 13.90 -6.73
N GLU A 327 -24.92 13.62 -5.46
CA GLU A 327 -26.25 13.73 -4.88
C GLU A 327 -26.34 15.04 -4.08
N THR A 328 -27.27 15.92 -4.50
CA THR A 328 -27.62 17.17 -3.80
C THR A 328 -28.95 17.00 -3.04
N PRO A 329 -29.20 17.75 -1.95
CA PRO A 329 -30.46 17.66 -1.23
C PRO A 329 -31.64 18.05 -2.12
N ARG A 330 -32.79 17.37 -1.95
CA ARG A 330 -34.01 17.64 -2.74
C ARG A 330 -34.72 18.97 -2.42
N THR A 331 -34.20 19.83 -1.55
CA THR A 331 -34.86 21.08 -1.16
C THR A 331 -33.87 22.15 -0.68
N GLU A 332 -33.67 23.20 -1.47
CA GLU A 332 -32.84 24.38 -1.16
C GLU A 332 -33.23 25.10 0.16
N TYR A 333 -34.48 24.95 0.61
CA TYR A 333 -35.00 25.65 1.80
C TYR A 333 -34.51 25.07 3.15
N LEU A 334 -33.95 23.85 3.17
CA LEU A 334 -33.38 23.24 4.39
C LEU A 334 -31.94 23.67 4.67
N PHE A 335 -31.29 24.37 3.74
CA PHE A 335 -29.88 24.80 3.87
C PHE A 335 -29.64 25.91 4.90
N SER A 336 -30.69 26.61 5.36
CA SER A 336 -30.53 27.56 6.47
C SER A 336 -30.06 26.89 7.77
N GLY A 337 -30.28 25.58 7.94
CA GLY A 337 -29.85 24.81 9.11
C GLY A 337 -28.45 24.18 8.97
N LEU A 338 -28.11 23.62 7.81
CA LEU A 338 -26.83 22.94 7.57
C LEU A 338 -25.67 23.91 7.34
N GLU A 339 -25.92 25.08 6.73
CA GLU A 339 -24.92 26.15 6.69
C GLU A 339 -24.63 26.70 8.08
N ARG A 340 -25.62 26.68 8.99
CA ARG A 340 -25.42 27.06 10.39
C ARG A 340 -24.52 26.06 11.11
N GLU A 341 -24.70 24.76 10.98
CA GLU A 341 -23.82 23.77 11.64
C GLU A 341 -22.37 23.87 11.13
N ASN A 342 -22.15 23.90 9.81
CA ASN A 342 -20.80 24.01 9.25
C ASN A 342 -20.13 25.36 9.56
N ASN A 343 -20.89 26.46 9.63
CA ASN A 343 -20.35 27.77 10.03
C ASN A 343 -20.16 27.89 11.54
N PHE A 344 -21.03 27.26 12.34
CA PHE A 344 -20.93 27.21 13.79
C PHE A 344 -19.67 26.44 14.19
N ASP A 345 -19.44 25.28 13.60
CA ASP A 345 -18.25 24.46 13.89
C ASP A 345 -16.95 25.10 13.39
N LYS A 346 -16.99 25.79 12.23
CA LYS A 346 -15.86 26.63 11.78
C LYS A 346 -15.59 27.79 12.74
N SER A 347 -16.63 28.38 13.32
CA SER A 347 -16.51 29.48 14.29
C SER A 347 -16.00 28.98 15.64
N MET A 348 -16.45 27.81 16.09
CA MET A 348 -15.99 27.16 17.30
C MET A 348 -14.51 26.77 17.19
N ARG A 349 -14.06 26.29 16.02
CA ARG A 349 -12.63 26.05 15.74
C ARG A 349 -11.78 27.32 15.71
N ARG A 350 -12.32 28.45 15.23
CA ARG A 350 -11.62 29.75 15.30
C ARG A 350 -11.48 30.19 16.75
N LEU A 351 -12.52 30.01 17.57
CA LEU A 351 -12.48 30.27 19.01
C LEU A 351 -11.45 29.38 19.71
N ASP A 352 -11.43 28.08 19.43
CA ASP A 352 -10.44 27.16 20.01
C ASP A 352 -9.00 27.51 19.61
N ALA A 353 -8.78 27.90 18.36
CA ALA A 353 -7.47 28.33 17.87
C ALA A 353 -7.02 29.66 18.50
N LEU A 354 -7.95 30.60 18.72
CA LEU A 354 -7.69 31.86 19.42
C LEU A 354 -7.39 31.61 20.91
N ASN A 355 -8.17 30.76 21.58
CA ASN A 355 -7.94 30.38 22.97
C ASN A 355 -6.59 29.65 23.15
N ALA A 356 -6.19 28.81 22.19
CA ALA A 356 -4.89 28.17 22.22
C ALA A 356 -3.74 29.18 22.03
N ALA A 357 -3.94 30.20 21.18
CA ALA A 357 -2.97 31.28 20.99
C ALA A 357 -2.86 32.18 22.23
N ASP A 358 -3.98 32.58 22.85
CA ASP A 358 -3.98 33.39 24.08
C ASP A 358 -3.34 32.66 25.27
N ASN A 359 -3.51 31.33 25.36
CA ASN A 359 -2.82 30.50 26.34
C ASN A 359 -1.30 30.38 26.09
N LEU A 360 -0.83 30.61 24.86
CA LEU A 360 0.59 30.69 24.53
C LEU A 360 1.16 32.07 24.85
N PHE A 361 0.41 33.15 24.57
CA PHE A 361 0.83 34.52 24.86
C PHE A 361 0.84 34.84 26.37
N SER A 362 -0.06 34.26 27.16
CA SER A 362 -0.08 34.40 28.61
C SER A 362 1.07 33.68 29.33
N LYS A 363 1.66 32.65 28.72
CA LYS A 363 2.83 31.92 29.26
C LYS A 363 4.19 32.54 28.91
N THR A 364 4.23 33.45 27.95
CA THR A 364 5.45 34.20 27.58
C THR A 364 5.61 35.52 28.34
N ASN A 365 4.58 35.96 29.06
CA ASN A 365 4.58 37.20 29.86
C ASN A 365 4.49 36.94 31.38
N SER A 366 4.80 35.72 31.84
CA SER A 366 4.86 35.33 33.26
C SER A 366 6.27 34.95 33.67
#